data_AF-A0A4P9Y8Z1-F1
#
_entry.id   AF-A0A4P9Y8Z1-F1
#
_cell.length_a   1.000
_cell.length_b   1.000
_cell.length_c   1.000
_cell.angle_alpha   90.00
_cell.angle_beta   90.00
_cell.angle_gamma   90.00
#
_symmetry.space_group_name_H-M   'P 1'
#
loop_
_entity.id
_entity.type
_entity.pdbx_description
1 polymer ?
#
loop_
_entity_poly.entity_id
_entity_poly.type
_entity_poly.pdbx_seq_one_letter_code
_entity_poly.pdbx_strand_id
1 'polypeptide(L)'
;NWSIACVPVGKNAYFRIRDHVAVTIHFLAHGGSVVSSAKIFAMCETVALRAIRNVLNVLMCIKNDWIKMAATNAEWRSIMHDFEKKSGLRGVCGSVDGTLIEINRPHDFEGWYCRKGYPLIFFDQVGKDIS
;
A
#
# COMPACT_ATOMS: atom_id res chain seq x y z
N ASN A 1 -22.29 3.57 -0.23
CA ASN A 1 -21.70 2.57 -1.14
C ASN A 1 -21.56 1.16 -0.54
N TRP A 2 -21.55 0.97 0.79
CA TRP A 2 -21.52 -0.38 1.41
C TRP A 2 -22.72 -1.26 1.04
N SER A 3 -23.93 -0.69 1.03
CA SER A 3 -25.18 -1.34 0.63
C SER A 3 -25.27 -1.70 -0.85
N ILE A 4 -24.36 -1.15 -1.68
CA ILE A 4 -24.28 -1.41 -3.13
C ILE A 4 -23.25 -2.52 -3.40
N ALA A 5 -22.15 -2.53 -2.66
CA ALA A 5 -21.04 -3.46 -2.86
C ALA A 5 -21.14 -4.76 -2.04
N CYS A 6 -22.00 -4.81 -1.01
CA CYS A 6 -22.01 -5.90 -0.04
C CYS A 6 -23.43 -6.32 0.37
N VAL A 7 -23.62 -7.63 0.59
CA VAL A 7 -24.84 -8.16 1.23
C VAL A 7 -24.95 -7.56 2.64
N PRO A 8 -26.13 -7.03 3.03
CA PRO A 8 -26.31 -6.43 4.35
C PRO A 8 -25.97 -7.45 5.44
N VAL A 9 -25.14 -7.01 6.37
CA VAL A 9 -24.80 -7.76 7.58
C VAL A 9 -26.11 -7.97 8.33
N GLY A 10 -26.58 -9.22 8.41
CA GLY A 10 -27.86 -9.54 9.04
C GLY A 10 -27.93 -9.00 10.47
N LYS A 11 -29.12 -8.65 10.95
CA LYS A 11 -29.33 -8.08 12.30
C LYS A 11 -28.73 -8.93 13.44
N ASN A 12 -28.51 -10.22 13.21
CA ASN A 12 -27.91 -11.18 14.16
C ASN A 12 -26.42 -11.46 13.91
N ALA A 13 -25.74 -10.65 13.09
CA ALA A 13 -24.31 -10.87 12.86
C ALA A 13 -23.52 -10.55 14.13
N TYR A 14 -22.76 -11.54 14.59
CA TYR A 14 -21.89 -11.41 15.76
C TYR A 14 -20.77 -10.39 15.58
N PHE A 15 -20.39 -10.10 14.32
CA PHE A 15 -19.28 -9.22 13.97
C PHE A 15 -19.77 -7.90 13.37
N ARG A 16 -19.23 -6.80 13.90
CA ARG A 16 -19.54 -5.43 13.44
C ARG A 16 -18.68 -5.08 12.22
N ILE A 17 -19.06 -4.01 11.52
CA ILE A 17 -18.30 -3.46 10.38
C ILE A 17 -16.84 -3.16 10.78
N ARG A 18 -16.61 -2.69 12.02
CA ARG A 18 -15.26 -2.44 12.55
C ARG A 18 -14.39 -3.69 12.56
N ASP A 19 -14.97 -4.83 12.91
CA ASP A 19 -14.23 -6.10 12.99
C ASP A 19 -13.85 -6.57 11.58
N HIS A 20 -14.74 -6.35 10.61
CA HIS A 20 -14.47 -6.64 9.20
C HIS A 20 -13.35 -5.77 8.64
N VAL A 21 -13.33 -4.49 8.98
CA VAL A 21 -12.25 -3.57 8.58
C VAL A 21 -10.94 -3.96 9.25
N ALA A 22 -10.96 -4.29 10.55
CA ALA A 22 -9.77 -4.66 11.30
C ALA A 22 -9.09 -5.92 10.74
N VAL A 23 -9.86 -6.99 10.46
CA VAL A 23 -9.31 -8.21 9.86
C VAL A 23 -8.75 -7.95 8.46
N THR A 24 -9.37 -7.06 7.69
CA THR A 24 -8.90 -6.71 6.34
C THR A 24 -7.60 -5.92 6.37
N ILE A 25 -7.50 -4.91 7.23
CA ILE A 25 -6.27 -4.13 7.40
C ILE A 25 -5.13 -5.03 7.87
N HIS A 26 -5.40 -5.91 8.83
CA HIS A 26 -4.40 -6.84 9.31
C HIS A 26 -3.90 -7.78 8.20
N PHE A 27 -4.82 -8.35 7.41
CA PHE A 27 -4.50 -9.21 6.26
C PHE A 27 -3.61 -8.47 5.25
N LEU A 28 -3.96 -7.24 4.88
CA LEU A 28 -3.20 -6.43 3.93
C LEU A 28 -1.82 -6.03 4.47
N ALA A 29 -1.70 -5.70 5.76
CA ALA A 29 -0.46 -5.23 6.35
C ALA A 29 0.57 -6.34 6.57
N HIS A 30 0.13 -7.57 6.88
CA HIS A 30 1.03 -8.66 7.26
C HIS A 30 1.35 -9.63 6.13
N GLY A 31 0.66 -9.54 4.98
CA GLY A 31 0.85 -10.46 3.84
C GLY A 31 0.58 -11.94 4.18
N GLY A 32 -0.11 -12.22 5.30
CA GLY A 32 -0.40 -13.56 5.80
C GLY A 32 -1.61 -14.20 5.11
N SER A 33 -1.98 -15.40 5.55
CA SER A 33 -3.17 -16.07 5.03
C SER A 33 -4.45 -15.48 5.67
N VAL A 34 -5.59 -15.75 5.03
CA VAL A 34 -6.90 -15.41 5.63
C VAL A 34 -7.09 -16.15 6.96
N VAL A 35 -6.57 -17.37 7.08
CA VAL A 35 -6.60 -18.17 8.31
C VAL A 35 -5.83 -17.52 9.45
N SER A 36 -4.63 -17.00 9.21
CA SER A 36 -3.85 -16.34 10.27
C SER A 36 -4.55 -15.10 10.78
N SER A 37 -5.11 -14.31 9.87
CA SER A 37 -5.89 -13.11 10.20
C SER A 37 -7.17 -13.49 10.96
N ALA A 38 -7.90 -14.51 10.51
CA ALA A 38 -9.12 -14.98 11.17
C ALA A 38 -8.87 -15.43 12.61
N LYS A 39 -7.77 -16.14 12.88
CA LYS A 39 -7.39 -16.59 14.23
C LYS A 39 -7.17 -15.42 15.18
N ILE A 40 -6.50 -14.35 14.73
CA ILE A 40 -6.20 -13.17 15.55
C ILE A 40 -7.48 -12.44 15.98
N PHE A 41 -8.47 -12.40 15.10
CA PHE A 41 -9.76 -11.75 15.37
C PHE A 41 -10.84 -12.72 15.87
N ALA A 42 -10.47 -13.95 16.26
CA ALA A 42 -11.40 -14.99 16.72
C ALA A 42 -12.60 -15.22 15.77
N MET A 43 -12.33 -15.19 14.46
CA MET A 43 -13.32 -15.40 13.40
C MET A 43 -13.16 -16.76 12.74
N CYS A 44 -14.25 -17.32 12.22
CA CYS A 44 -14.18 -18.40 11.26
C CYS A 44 -13.57 -17.89 9.93
N GLU A 45 -12.82 -18.74 9.24
CA GLU A 45 -12.17 -18.39 7.97
C GLU A 45 -13.16 -17.87 6.91
N THR A 46 -14.33 -18.50 6.80
CA THR A 46 -15.39 -18.08 5.86
C THR A 46 -15.92 -16.67 6.16
N VAL A 47 -16.01 -16.30 7.43
CA VAL A 47 -16.44 -14.97 7.87
C VAL A 47 -15.35 -13.94 7.58
N ALA A 48 -14.09 -14.26 7.91
CA ALA A 48 -12.94 -13.40 7.61
C ALA A 48 -12.78 -13.17 6.11
N LEU A 49 -12.89 -14.22 5.29
CA LEU A 49 -12.84 -14.12 3.83
C LEU A 49 -13.93 -13.20 3.28
N ARG A 50 -15.16 -13.33 3.78
CA ARG A 50 -16.28 -12.47 3.39
C ARG A 50 -16.05 -11.02 3.82
N ALA A 51 -15.55 -10.80 5.03
CA ALA A 51 -15.19 -9.48 5.53
C ALA A 51 -14.13 -8.80 4.65
N ILE A 52 -13.05 -9.51 4.35
CA ILE A 52 -11.96 -9.07 3.48
C ILE A 52 -12.50 -8.68 2.10
N ARG A 53 -13.26 -9.56 1.45
CA ARG A 53 -13.85 -9.28 0.14
C ARG A 53 -14.75 -8.05 0.15
N ASN A 54 -15.61 -7.91 1.16
CA ASN A 54 -16.52 -6.79 1.28
C ASN A 54 -15.77 -5.46 1.42
N VAL A 55 -14.77 -5.41 2.30
CA VAL A 55 -13.96 -4.20 2.51
C VAL A 55 -13.14 -3.87 1.27
N LEU A 56 -12.52 -4.86 0.62
CA LEU A 56 -11.79 -4.67 -0.63
C LEU A 56 -12.67 -4.12 -1.76
N ASN A 57 -13.90 -4.62 -1.92
CA ASN A 57 -14.83 -4.10 -2.92
C ASN A 57 -15.14 -2.62 -2.68
N VAL A 58 -15.37 -2.24 -1.42
CA VAL A 58 -15.61 -0.83 -1.07
C VAL A 58 -14.37 0.03 -1.34
N LEU A 59 -13.17 -0.47 -1.02
CA LEU A 59 -11.92 0.21 -1.35
C LEU A 59 -11.75 0.41 -2.85
N MET A 60 -12.09 -0.59 -3.66
CA MET A 60 -12.05 -0.47 -5.12
C MET A 60 -13.05 0.57 -5.65
N CYS A 61 -14.23 0.70 -5.05
CA CYS A 61 -15.19 1.72 -5.43
C CYS A 61 -14.71 3.15 -5.14
N ILE A 62 -13.93 3.36 -4.08
CA ILE A 62 -13.45 4.70 -3.69
C ILE A 62 -12.03 4.99 -4.17
N LYS A 63 -11.31 4.00 -4.72
CA LYS A 63 -9.90 4.10 -5.11
C LYS A 63 -9.62 5.32 -5.98
N ASN A 64 -10.46 5.57 -6.99
CA ASN A 64 -10.24 6.63 -7.97
C ASN A 64 -10.40 8.04 -7.39
N ASP A 65 -11.07 8.18 -6.25
CA ASP A 65 -11.24 9.47 -5.57
C ASP A 65 -9.95 9.89 -4.85
N TRP A 66 -9.18 8.91 -4.35
CA TRP A 66 -8.03 9.12 -3.46
C TRP A 66 -6.67 8.80 -4.10
N ILE A 67 -6.60 7.80 -4.98
CA ILE A 67 -5.37 7.36 -5.64
C ILE A 67 -5.40 7.88 -7.09
N LYS A 68 -4.88 9.10 -7.29
CA LYS A 68 -4.71 9.69 -8.62
C LYS A 68 -3.24 9.56 -9.03
N MET A 69 -2.99 8.76 -10.06
CA MET A 69 -1.72 8.79 -10.78
C MET A 69 -1.78 9.87 -11.85
N ALA A 70 -0.68 10.59 -12.06
CA ALA A 70 -0.57 11.49 -13.19
C ALA A 70 -0.67 10.69 -14.49
N ALA A 71 -1.54 11.14 -15.39
CA ALA A 71 -1.79 10.48 -16.67
C ALA A 71 -1.00 11.15 -17.80
N THR A 72 -0.63 12.42 -17.64
CA THR A 72 0.02 13.22 -18.69
C THR A 72 1.41 13.67 -18.29
N ASN A 73 2.29 13.84 -19.28
CA ASN A 73 3.63 14.39 -19.08
C ASN A 73 3.62 15.80 -18.43
N ALA A 74 2.57 16.59 -18.66
CA ALA A 74 2.41 17.90 -18.03
C ALA A 74 2.14 17.78 -16.52
N GLU A 75 1.24 16.87 -16.12
CA GLU A 75 0.97 16.58 -14.71
C GLU A 75 2.20 16.02 -14.01
N TRP A 76 2.93 15.09 -14.64
CA TRP A 76 4.19 14.58 -14.11
C TRP A 76 5.22 15.69 -13.86
N ARG A 77 5.37 16.64 -14.80
CA ARG A 77 6.26 17.80 -14.62
C ARG A 77 5.81 18.71 -13.49
N SER A 78 4.51 18.94 -13.35
CA SER A 78 3.95 19.74 -12.25
C SER A 78 4.25 19.08 -10.90
N ILE A 79 4.02 17.77 -10.78
CA ILE A 79 4.29 17.02 -9.55
C ILE A 79 5.80 17.05 -9.22
N MET A 80 6.66 16.86 -10.22
CA MET A 80 8.11 16.96 -10.03
C MET A 80 8.55 18.34 -9.53
N HIS A 81 7.98 19.41 -10.09
CA HIS A 81 8.27 20.77 -9.65
C HIS A 81 7.79 21.03 -8.21
N ASP A 82 6.60 20.54 -7.86
CA ASP A 82 6.06 20.66 -6.50
C ASP A 82 6.87 19.87 -5.48
N PHE A 83 7.39 18.69 -5.86
CA PHE A 83 8.31 17.91 -5.04
C PHE A 83 9.65 18.64 -4.86
N GLU A 84 10.26 19.13 -5.93
CA GLU A 84 11.52 19.88 -5.87
C GLU A 84 11.38 21.09 -4.93
N LYS A 85 10.27 21.82 -5.00
CA LYS A 85 10.00 22.97 -4.14
C LYS A 85 9.91 22.59 -2.65
N LYS A 86 9.40 21.40 -2.33
CA LYS A 86 9.19 20.94 -0.94
C LYS A 86 10.39 20.19 -0.35
N SER A 87 11.06 19.36 -1.14
CA SER A 87 12.13 18.46 -0.67
C SER A 87 13.53 18.89 -1.13
N GLY A 88 13.63 19.76 -2.14
CA GLY A 88 14.89 20.10 -2.81
C GLY A 88 15.37 19.04 -3.81
N LEU A 89 14.63 17.95 -4.00
CA LEU A 89 15.03 16.84 -4.88
C LEU A 89 14.49 17.05 -6.29
N ARG A 90 15.40 17.18 -7.25
CA ARG A 90 15.08 17.28 -8.69
C ARG A 90 14.68 15.93 -9.28
N GLY A 91 13.71 15.93 -10.19
CA GLY A 91 13.28 14.74 -10.92
C GLY A 91 12.46 13.73 -10.12
N VAL A 92 12.11 14.05 -8.87
CA VAL A 92 11.31 13.17 -8.01
C VAL A 92 9.84 13.48 -8.20
N CYS A 93 9.06 12.49 -8.64
CA CYS A 93 7.62 12.63 -8.88
C CYS A 93 6.74 12.00 -7.80
N GLY A 94 7.35 11.42 -6.76
CA GLY A 94 6.65 10.70 -5.72
C GLY A 94 7.62 10.19 -4.66
N SER A 95 7.10 9.92 -3.48
CA SER A 95 7.82 9.17 -2.45
C SER A 95 6.95 8.02 -2.02
N VAL A 96 7.51 6.81 -2.09
CA VAL A 96 6.93 5.63 -1.45
C VAL A 96 7.64 5.52 -0.12
N ASP A 97 6.92 5.70 0.99
CA ASP A 97 7.46 5.41 2.31
C ASP A 97 7.62 3.89 2.43
N GLY A 98 8.79 3.42 2.00
CA GLY A 98 9.15 2.02 2.08
C GLY A 98 9.56 1.67 3.50
N THR A 99 8.93 0.65 4.08
CA THR A 99 9.53 -0.06 5.20
C THR A 99 10.87 -0.61 4.71
N LEU A 100 11.98 -0.11 5.26
CA LEU A 100 13.31 -0.60 4.94
C LEU A 100 13.42 -2.07 5.35
N ILE A 101 13.49 -2.96 4.36
CA ILE A 101 13.81 -4.37 4.59
C ILE A 101 15.34 -4.45 4.68
N GLU A 102 15.85 -5.04 5.75
CA GLU A 102 17.27 -5.30 5.92
C GLU A 102 17.73 -6.31 4.86
N ILE A 103 18.66 -5.90 3.99
CA ILE A 103 19.30 -6.78 3.02
C ILE A 103 20.71 -7.05 3.50
N ASN A 104 21.11 -8.31 3.55
CA ASN A 104 22.50 -8.68 3.84
C ASN A 104 23.44 -7.99 2.85
N ARG A 105 24.43 -7.29 3.40
CA ARG A 105 25.41 -6.53 2.63
C ARG A 105 26.17 -7.47 1.67
N PRO A 106 26.13 -7.24 0.35
CA PRO A 106 27.07 -7.86 -0.58
C PRO A 106 28.50 -7.41 -0.23
N HIS A 107 29.47 -8.33 -0.29
CA HIS A 107 30.83 -8.12 0.24
C HIS A 107 31.54 -6.84 -0.28
N ASP A 108 31.16 -6.33 -1.46
CA ASP A 108 31.82 -5.21 -2.14
C ASP A 108 30.92 -3.96 -2.33
N PHE A 109 29.87 -3.78 -1.50
CA PHE A 109 28.96 -2.63 -1.67
C PHE A 109 29.48 -1.33 -1.03
N GLU A 110 29.79 -0.34 -1.87
CA GLU A 110 30.03 1.09 -1.55
C GLU A 110 28.80 1.97 -1.88
N GLY A 111 27.60 1.56 -1.47
CA GLY A 111 26.39 2.35 -1.73
C GLY A 111 26.01 3.30 -0.60
N TRP A 112 24.88 3.98 -0.79
CA TRP A 112 24.32 4.94 0.14
C TRP A 112 23.78 4.26 1.40
N TYR A 113 23.93 4.91 2.55
CA TYR A 113 23.39 4.44 3.83
C TYR A 113 22.23 5.31 4.29
N CYS A 114 21.20 4.71 4.86
CA CYS A 114 20.14 5.47 5.52
C CYS A 114 20.65 6.05 6.85
N ARG A 115 19.89 6.97 7.47
CA ARG A 115 20.20 7.52 8.81
C ARG A 115 20.39 6.45 9.89
N LYS A 116 19.81 5.26 9.71
CA LYS A 116 19.92 4.10 10.62
C LYS A 116 21.11 3.18 10.31
N GLY A 117 21.95 3.50 9.31
CA GLY A 117 23.15 2.75 8.97
C GLY A 117 22.93 1.52 8.08
N TYR A 118 21.73 1.32 7.53
CA TYR A 118 21.46 0.22 6.60
C TYR A 118 21.79 0.60 5.15
N PRO A 119 22.31 -0.33 4.34
CA PRO A 119 22.55 -0.10 2.92
C PRO A 119 21.22 0.16 2.20
N LEU A 120 21.18 1.23 1.41
CA LEU A 120 20.06 1.60 0.56
C LEU A 120 20.37 1.24 -0.89
N ILE A 121 19.42 0.58 -1.53
CA ILE A 121 19.43 0.39 -2.99
C ILE A 121 18.47 1.42 -3.57
N PHE A 122 19.01 2.37 -4.33
CA PHE A 122 18.21 3.25 -5.18
C PHE A 122 17.98 2.53 -6.50
N PHE A 123 16.72 2.27 -6.85
CA PHE A 123 16.35 1.95 -8.22
C PHE A 123 16.28 3.26 -8.99
N ASP A 124 17.40 3.69 -9.54
CA ASP A 124 17.37 4.72 -10.58
C ASP A 124 16.88 4.04 -11.86
N GLN A 125 15.67 4.39 -12.33
CA GLN A 125 15.33 4.12 -13.73
C GLN A 125 16.14 5.09 -14.57
N VAL A 126 17.40 4.71 -14.81
CA VAL A 126 18.24 5.30 -15.83
C VAL A 126 17.58 5.00 -17.18
N GLY A 127 16.71 5.89 -17.62
CA GLY A 127 16.46 6.10 -19.04
C GLY A 127 17.75 6.62 -19.67
N LYS A 128 18.72 5.72 -19.88
CA LYS A 128 19.83 5.95 -20.81
C LYS A 128 19.31 5.58 -22.18
N ASP A 129 18.98 6.62 -22.93
CA ASP A 129 19.33 6.80 -24.34
C ASP A 129 19.73 5.50 -25.07
N ILE A 130 18.78 4.95 -25.82
CA ILE A 130 19.08 4.27 -27.08
C ILE A 130 18.67 5.21 -28.20
N SER A 131 19.62 6.09 -28.56
CA SER A 131 19.80 6.64 -29.90
C SER A 131 20.09 5.54 -30.90
#